data_AF-A0A379PPJ9-F1
#
_entry.id   AF-A0A379PPJ9-F1
#
_cell.length_a   1.000
_cell.length_b   1.000
_cell.length_c   1.000
_cell.angle_alpha   90.00
_cell.angle_beta   90.00
_cell.angle_gamma   90.00
#
_symmetry.space_group_name_H-M   'P 1'
#
loop_
_entity.id
_entity.type
_entity.pdbx_description
1 polymer ?
#
loop_
_entity_poly.entity_id
_entity_poly.type
_entity_poly.pdbx_seq_one_letter_code
_entity_poly.pdbx_strand_id
1 'polypeptide(L)'
;MTTVAYDGRFLAADGRSTLGNLISGKAVKKIFQLLTCANGVQVQAVLAGAGSFQTVNIVKSHLERNDLFESELIPEIEPGSFQGLLVLETGEVYDLEDKLVPLPAEIPVAIGSGTDYAMAAMVMGKSAPAAVEVACELDVYSGGKIAVFDTETWAFVDIKPAAAA
;
A
#
# COMPACT_ATOMS: atom_id res chain seq x y z
N MET A 1 -0.56 -7.32 -8.97
CA MET A 1 -1.94 -7.57 -8.52
C MET A 1 -1.97 -7.62 -7.01
N THR A 2 -2.81 -6.78 -6.40
CA THR A 2 -2.88 -6.48 -4.96
C THR A 2 -4.09 -5.58 -4.74
N THR A 3 -4.69 -5.58 -3.55
CA THR A 3 -5.48 -4.45 -3.07
C THR A 3 -4.83 -3.86 -1.83
N VAL A 4 -4.62 -2.54 -1.85
CA VAL A 4 -4.20 -1.72 -0.73
C VAL A 4 -5.22 -0.60 -0.56
N ALA A 5 -5.56 -0.25 0.67
CA ALA A 5 -6.44 0.88 0.98
C ALA A 5 -5.96 1.63 2.22
N TYR A 6 -6.20 2.93 2.26
CA TYR A 6 -5.97 3.82 3.40
C TYR A 6 -7.18 4.73 3.63
N ASP A 7 -7.71 4.69 4.86
CA ASP A 7 -8.89 5.47 5.26
C ASP A 7 -8.56 6.70 6.14
N GLY A 8 -7.27 7.03 6.27
CA GLY A 8 -6.79 8.10 7.15
C GLY A 8 -6.33 7.63 8.53
N ARG A 9 -6.54 6.36 8.85
CA ARG A 9 -6.00 5.73 10.06
C ARG A 9 -5.41 4.35 9.79
N PHE A 10 -6.11 3.50 9.07
CA PHE A 10 -5.69 2.14 8.81
C PHE A 10 -5.18 2.03 7.38
N LEU A 11 -3.93 1.61 7.24
CA LEU A 11 -3.39 1.14 5.97
C LEU A 11 -3.53 -0.38 5.93
N ALA A 12 -4.32 -0.87 4.98
CA ALA A 12 -4.62 -2.29 4.85
C ALA A 12 -4.18 -2.82 3.49
N ALA A 13 -3.72 -4.07 3.45
CA ALA A 13 -3.34 -4.74 2.22
C ALA A 13 -3.68 -6.23 2.26
N ASP A 14 -4.13 -6.79 1.14
CA ASP A 14 -4.39 -8.21 1.02
C ASP A 14 -3.08 -9.04 1.02
N GLY A 15 -3.16 -10.33 1.36
CA GLY A 15 -1.99 -11.22 1.49
C GLY A 15 -1.71 -12.10 0.27
N ARG A 16 -2.51 -12.02 -0.81
CA ARG A 16 -2.41 -12.91 -1.96
C ARG A 16 -1.26 -12.49 -2.86
N SER A 17 -0.53 -13.46 -3.38
CA SER A 17 0.36 -13.26 -4.53
C SER A 17 0.04 -14.30 -5.59
N THR A 18 0.18 -13.91 -6.85
CA THR A 18 -0.15 -14.74 -8.01
C THR A 18 0.99 -14.77 -9.01
N LEU A 19 1.21 -15.93 -9.63
CA LEU A 19 2.07 -16.12 -10.79
C LEU A 19 1.18 -16.60 -11.94
N GLY A 20 0.81 -15.70 -12.84
CA GLY A 20 -0.21 -15.99 -13.86
C GLY A 20 -1.54 -16.39 -13.21
N ASN A 21 -2.01 -17.60 -13.50
CA ASN A 21 -3.23 -18.18 -12.95
C ASN A 21 -3.02 -19.01 -11.66
N LEU A 22 -1.81 -19.00 -11.09
CA LEU A 22 -1.47 -19.72 -9.86
C LEU A 22 -1.43 -18.79 -8.66
N ILE A 23 -2.09 -19.14 -7.56
CA ILE A 23 -1.86 -18.50 -6.25
C ILE A 23 -0.53 -19.02 -5.69
N SER A 24 0.49 -18.16 -5.64
CA SER A 24 1.83 -18.48 -5.15
C SER A 24 2.03 -18.14 -3.66
N GLY A 25 1.14 -17.33 -3.07
CA GLY A 25 1.17 -16.97 -1.66
C GLY A 25 -0.19 -16.49 -1.14
N LYS A 26 -0.43 -16.69 0.15
CA LYS A 26 -1.67 -16.26 0.85
C LYS A 26 -1.43 -15.37 2.07
N ALA A 27 -0.17 -15.09 2.40
CA ALA A 27 0.21 -14.25 3.55
C ALA A 27 1.47 -13.44 3.23
N VAL A 28 1.52 -12.87 2.03
CA VAL A 28 2.64 -12.04 1.56
C VAL A 28 2.54 -10.66 2.19
N LYS A 29 3.65 -10.18 2.76
CA LYS A 29 3.73 -8.82 3.29
C LYS A 29 3.81 -7.83 2.14
N LYS A 30 2.93 -6.83 2.15
CA LYS A 30 2.88 -5.74 1.16
C LYS A 30 3.00 -4.35 1.78
N ILE A 31 2.98 -4.29 3.11
CA ILE A 31 3.16 -3.10 3.92
C ILE A 31 4.52 -3.19 4.59
N PHE A 32 5.32 -2.13 4.47
CA PHE A 32 6.70 -2.06 4.94
C PHE A 32 6.91 -0.76 5.70
N GLN A 33 7.25 -0.87 6.98
CA GLN A 33 7.80 0.26 7.73
C GLN A 33 9.23 0.54 7.26
N LEU A 34 9.57 1.81 7.14
CA LEU A 34 10.90 2.26 6.74
C LEU A 34 11.20 3.63 7.34
N LEU A 35 12.48 3.99 7.32
CA LEU A 35 12.94 5.36 7.60
C LEU A 35 13.35 5.96 6.27
N THR A 36 12.76 7.10 5.91
CA THR A 36 13.09 7.84 4.68
C THR A 36 13.58 9.24 5.03
N CYS A 37 14.07 9.97 4.03
CA CYS A 37 14.44 11.36 4.16
C CYS A 37 13.44 12.20 3.35
N ALA A 38 12.86 13.23 3.96
CA ALA A 38 11.97 14.17 3.30
C ALA A 38 12.46 15.59 3.56
N ASN A 39 12.87 16.31 2.51
CA ASN A 39 13.44 17.65 2.61
C ASN A 39 14.66 17.74 3.56
N GLY A 40 15.54 16.74 3.52
CA GLY A 40 16.73 16.64 4.35
C GLY A 40 16.49 16.15 5.78
N VAL A 41 15.25 15.79 6.14
CA VAL A 41 14.88 15.34 7.48
C VAL A 41 14.51 13.87 7.47
N GLN A 42 15.10 13.07 8.37
CA GLN A 42 14.71 11.68 8.56
C GLN A 42 13.31 11.60 9.18
N VAL A 43 12.44 10.81 8.56
CA VAL A 43 11.03 10.66 8.92
C VAL A 43 10.63 9.19 8.83
N GLN A 44 9.91 8.69 9.83
CA GLN A 44 9.33 7.35 9.76
C GLN A 44 8.21 7.33 8.72
N ALA A 45 8.16 6.25 7.95
CA ALA A 45 7.14 6.06 6.94
C ALA A 45 6.66 4.62 6.90
N VAL A 46 5.48 4.42 6.32
CA VAL A 46 4.98 3.12 5.93
C VAL A 46 4.66 3.15 4.43
N LEU A 47 5.24 2.19 3.70
CA LEU A 47 5.02 1.99 2.27
C LEU A 47 4.16 0.74 2.07
N ALA A 48 3.05 0.89 1.37
CA ALA A 48 2.33 -0.24 0.79
C ALA A 48 2.60 -0.32 -0.72
N GLY A 49 2.88 -1.52 -1.23
CA GLY A 49 3.23 -1.72 -2.64
C GLY A 49 2.31 -2.70 -3.36
N ALA A 50 1.93 -2.34 -4.59
CA ALA A 50 1.22 -3.18 -5.54
C ALA A 50 2.04 -3.33 -6.84
N GLY A 51 1.95 -4.51 -7.47
CA GLY A 51 2.68 -4.80 -8.71
C GLY A 51 3.77 -5.86 -8.50
N SER A 52 4.91 -5.68 -9.16
CA SER A 52 6.05 -6.59 -9.09
C SER A 52 6.72 -6.51 -7.71
N PHE A 53 6.90 -7.66 -7.06
CA PHE A 53 7.59 -7.74 -5.78
C PHE A 53 9.06 -7.26 -5.87
N GLN A 54 9.71 -7.44 -7.02
CA GLN A 54 11.06 -6.95 -7.22
C GLN A 54 11.08 -5.42 -7.24
N THR A 55 10.17 -4.80 -7.99
CA THR A 55 10.05 -3.35 -8.07
C THR A 55 9.74 -2.74 -6.70
N VAL A 56 8.81 -3.33 -5.93
CA VAL A 56 8.50 -2.87 -4.56
C VAL A 56 9.75 -2.84 -3.67
N ASN A 57 10.62 -3.85 -3.75
CA ASN A 57 11.85 -3.88 -2.95
C ASN A 57 12.90 -2.87 -3.44
N ILE A 58 13.00 -2.65 -4.75
CA ILE A 58 13.86 -1.61 -5.34
C ILE A 58 13.41 -0.24 -4.84
N VAL A 59 12.12 0.06 -4.93
CA VAL A 59 11.53 1.33 -4.47
C VAL A 59 11.73 1.51 -2.97
N LYS A 60 11.42 0.50 -2.15
CA LYS A 60 11.69 0.56 -0.70
C LYS A 60 13.14 0.93 -0.41
N SER A 61 14.08 0.24 -1.08
CA SER A 61 15.51 0.45 -0.87
C SER A 61 15.99 1.82 -1.39
N HIS A 62 15.30 2.38 -2.40
CA HIS A 62 15.55 3.73 -2.90
C HIS A 62 15.07 4.78 -1.89
N LEU A 63 13.85 4.63 -1.34
CA LEU A 63 13.28 5.52 -0.32
C LEU A 63 14.09 5.52 0.99
N GLU A 64 14.73 4.41 1.35
CA GLU A 64 15.59 4.31 2.55
C GLU A 64 16.94 5.01 2.39
N ARG A 65 17.35 5.36 1.17
CA ARG A 65 18.70 5.87 0.87
C ARG A 65 18.74 7.29 0.35
N ASN A 66 17.65 7.76 -0.25
CA ASN A 66 17.60 9.04 -0.94
C ASN A 66 16.50 9.91 -0.34
N ASP A 67 16.57 11.21 -0.60
CA ASP A 67 15.47 12.10 -0.26
C ASP A 67 14.26 11.83 -1.15
N LEU A 68 13.07 11.80 -0.56
CA LEU A 68 11.79 11.54 -1.21
C LEU A 68 11.54 12.50 -2.39
N PHE A 69 12.04 13.73 -2.32
CA PHE A 69 11.82 14.76 -3.35
C PHE A 69 13.01 14.92 -4.31
N GLU A 70 14.04 14.07 -4.19
CA GLU A 70 15.20 14.11 -5.07
C GLU A 70 14.94 13.31 -6.36
N SER A 71 14.78 14.02 -7.49
CA SER A 71 14.42 13.40 -8.77
C SER A 71 15.59 12.90 -9.60
N GLU A 72 16.84 13.10 -9.17
CA GLU A 72 18.03 12.78 -9.98
C GLU A 72 18.47 11.30 -9.87
N LEU A 73 17.97 10.56 -8.87
CA LEU A 73 18.44 9.21 -8.53
C LEU A 73 17.36 8.12 -8.67
N ILE A 74 16.36 8.35 -9.52
CA ILE A 74 15.23 7.41 -9.72
C ILE A 74 15.72 6.14 -10.44
N PRO A 75 15.53 4.94 -9.86
CA PRO A 75 15.86 3.68 -10.53
C PRO A 75 15.00 3.46 -11.77
N GLU A 76 15.57 2.86 -12.81
CA GLU A 76 14.80 2.38 -13.94
C GLU A 76 13.91 1.22 -13.51
N ILE A 77 12.58 1.40 -13.65
CA ILE A 77 11.58 0.37 -13.36
C ILE A 77 10.65 0.21 -14.56
N GLU A 78 10.15 -1.01 -14.75
CA GLU A 78 9.27 -1.33 -15.88
C GLU A 78 7.95 -0.54 -15.75
N PRO A 79 7.48 0.15 -16.80
CA PRO A 79 6.21 0.87 -16.76
C PRO A 79 5.03 -0.03 -16.41
N GLY A 80 4.16 0.44 -15.53
CA GLY A 80 3.01 -0.30 -15.00
C GLY A 80 3.37 -1.43 -14.03
N SER A 81 4.65 -1.56 -13.65
CA SER A 81 5.08 -2.63 -12.74
C SER A 81 4.91 -2.27 -11.26
N PHE A 82 4.60 -1.01 -10.94
CA PHE A 82 4.51 -0.54 -9.57
C PHE A 82 3.44 0.54 -9.34
N GLN A 83 2.71 0.37 -8.24
CA GLN A 83 1.98 1.43 -7.57
C GLN A 83 2.33 1.34 -6.08
N GLY A 84 2.52 2.48 -5.45
CA GLY A 84 2.88 2.59 -4.04
C GLY A 84 2.06 3.65 -3.35
N LEU A 85 1.70 3.37 -2.10
CA LEU A 85 1.12 4.35 -1.20
C LEU A 85 2.08 4.53 -0.03
N LEU A 86 2.60 5.74 0.14
CA LEU A 86 3.54 6.10 1.19
C LEU A 86 2.84 7.02 2.19
N VAL A 87 2.82 6.63 3.47
CA VAL A 87 2.30 7.47 4.56
C VAL A 87 3.46 7.83 5.48
N LEU A 88 3.69 9.13 5.68
CA LEU A 88 4.70 9.63 6.61
C LEU A 88 4.10 9.76 8.02
N GLU A 89 4.93 9.63 9.07
CA GLU A 89 4.49 9.85 10.47
C GLU A 89 4.00 11.28 10.73
N THR A 90 4.38 12.21 9.86
CA THR A 90 3.95 13.61 9.84
C THR A 90 2.53 13.78 9.29
N GLY A 91 1.95 12.74 8.68
CA GLY A 91 0.56 12.68 8.21
C GLY A 91 0.39 12.88 6.71
N GLU A 92 1.44 13.28 5.98
CA GLU A 92 1.41 13.37 4.52
C GLU A 92 1.31 11.98 3.89
N VAL A 93 0.53 11.91 2.81
CA VAL A 93 0.30 10.70 2.03
C VAL A 93 0.66 10.96 0.59
N TYR A 94 1.42 10.05 0.00
CA TYR A 94 1.85 10.14 -1.39
C TYR A 94 1.52 8.86 -2.16
N ASP A 95 0.96 9.04 -3.35
CA ASP A 95 0.96 8.04 -4.40
C ASP A 95 2.30 8.06 -5.13
N LEU A 96 2.84 6.87 -5.37
CA LEU A 96 4.07 6.62 -6.08
C LEU A 96 3.80 5.68 -7.26
N GLU A 97 4.17 6.11 -8.46
CA GLU A 97 4.09 5.29 -9.67
C GLU A 97 5.50 5.04 -10.24
N ASP A 98 5.61 4.66 -11.51
CA ASP A 98 6.85 4.22 -12.13
C ASP A 98 7.98 5.27 -12.13
N LYS A 99 7.64 6.56 -12.00
CA LYS A 99 8.61 7.65 -11.95
C LYS A 99 9.05 8.01 -10.53
N LEU A 100 8.43 7.40 -9.50
CA LEU A 100 8.69 7.67 -8.08
C LEU A 100 8.66 9.17 -7.69
N VAL A 101 8.00 10.00 -8.49
CA VAL A 101 7.71 11.38 -8.13
C VAL A 101 6.55 11.33 -7.14
N PRO A 102 6.70 11.82 -5.89
CA PRO A 102 5.63 11.78 -4.90
C PRO A 102 4.47 12.68 -5.32
N LEU A 103 3.29 12.09 -5.48
CA LEU A 103 2.06 12.82 -5.75
C LEU A 103 1.19 12.84 -4.49
N PRO A 104 0.81 14.00 -3.94
CA PRO A 104 -0.08 14.05 -2.79
C PRO A 104 -1.38 13.28 -3.05
N ALA A 105 -1.75 12.36 -2.15
CA ALA A 105 -2.95 11.55 -2.28
C ALA A 105 -4.09 12.11 -1.42
N GLU A 106 -5.32 12.10 -1.94
CA GLU A 106 -6.52 12.45 -1.19
C GLU A 106 -7.06 11.23 -0.43
N ILE A 107 -7.42 11.40 0.83
CA ILE A 107 -7.93 10.31 1.69
C ILE A 107 -9.47 10.32 1.65
N PRO A 108 -10.14 9.15 1.50
CA PRO A 108 -9.57 7.81 1.40
C PRO A 108 -8.93 7.52 0.03
N VAL A 109 -7.96 6.62 0.01
CA VAL A 109 -7.22 6.22 -1.21
C VAL A 109 -6.98 4.71 -1.25
N ALA A 110 -6.95 4.12 -2.45
CA ALA A 110 -6.60 2.73 -2.67
C ALA A 110 -5.78 2.57 -3.94
N ILE A 111 -4.97 1.51 -3.99
CA ILE A 111 -4.13 1.18 -5.15
C ILE A 111 -4.19 -0.33 -5.47
N GLY A 112 -3.78 -0.67 -6.70
CA GLY A 112 -3.75 -2.03 -7.21
C GLY A 112 -5.02 -2.46 -7.94
N SER A 113 -5.20 -3.77 -8.11
CA SER A 113 -6.24 -4.36 -8.98
C SER A 113 -7.65 -4.30 -8.39
N GLY A 114 -7.80 -4.26 -7.07
CA GLY A 114 -9.11 -4.13 -6.41
C GLY A 114 -9.44 -2.71 -5.94
N THR A 115 -8.75 -1.70 -6.47
CA THR A 115 -8.92 -0.27 -6.12
C THR A 115 -10.38 0.16 -6.19
N ASP A 116 -11.08 -0.12 -7.29
CA ASP A 116 -12.46 0.33 -7.49
C ASP A 116 -13.42 -0.19 -6.41
N TYR A 117 -13.25 -1.47 -6.02
CA TYR A 117 -14.06 -2.10 -4.99
C TYR A 117 -13.76 -1.53 -3.59
N ALA A 118 -12.47 -1.35 -3.28
CA ALA A 118 -12.05 -0.79 -2.00
C ALA A 118 -12.47 0.69 -1.87
N MET A 119 -12.30 1.49 -2.92
CA MET A 119 -12.74 2.88 -2.94
C MET A 119 -14.25 2.99 -2.76
N ALA A 120 -15.04 2.20 -3.49
CA ALA A 120 -16.49 2.19 -3.33
C ALA A 120 -16.90 1.85 -1.88
N ALA A 121 -16.26 0.85 -1.28
CA ALA A 121 -16.50 0.47 0.11
C ALA A 121 -16.18 1.60 1.10
N MET A 122 -15.04 2.30 0.93
CA MET A 122 -14.65 3.41 1.79
C MET A 122 -15.54 4.63 1.62
N VAL A 123 -15.97 4.96 0.41
CA VAL A 123 -16.97 6.02 0.14
C VAL A 123 -18.29 5.73 0.85
N MET A 124 -18.66 4.44 0.99
CA MET A 124 -19.82 4.00 1.78
C MET A 124 -19.58 3.97 3.30
N GLY A 125 -18.43 4.46 3.77
CA GLY A 125 -18.10 4.59 5.19
C GLY A 125 -17.46 3.35 5.83
N LYS A 126 -17.01 2.37 5.05
CA LYS A 126 -16.21 1.25 5.58
C LYS A 126 -14.77 1.69 5.86
N SER A 127 -14.18 1.18 6.92
CA SER A 127 -12.73 1.29 7.17
C SER A 127 -11.92 0.59 6.08
N ALA A 128 -10.67 0.99 5.86
CA ALA A 128 -9.76 0.39 4.88
C ALA A 128 -9.63 -1.16 5.00
N PRO A 129 -9.49 -1.77 6.19
CA PRO A 129 -9.48 -3.22 6.35
C PRO A 129 -10.74 -3.90 5.79
N ALA A 130 -11.92 -3.38 6.17
CA ALA A 130 -13.20 -3.86 5.66
C ALA A 130 -13.39 -3.59 4.16
N ALA A 131 -12.78 -2.53 3.62
CA ALA A 131 -12.77 -2.25 2.19
C ALA A 131 -11.90 -3.24 1.41
N VAL A 132 -10.72 -3.60 1.95
CA VAL A 132 -9.88 -4.67 1.38
C VAL A 132 -10.60 -6.01 1.44
N GLU A 133 -11.35 -6.32 2.51
CA GLU A 133 -12.20 -7.52 2.58
C GLU A 133 -13.23 -7.55 1.44
N VAL A 134 -13.96 -6.45 1.21
CA VAL A 134 -14.91 -6.34 0.09
C VAL A 134 -14.21 -6.55 -1.26
N ALA A 135 -13.04 -5.93 -1.46
CA ALA A 135 -12.27 -6.12 -2.68
C ALA A 135 -11.80 -7.57 -2.88
N CYS A 136 -11.45 -8.28 -1.80
CA CYS A 136 -11.04 -9.69 -1.85
C CYS A 136 -12.18 -10.64 -2.28
N GLU A 137 -13.44 -10.24 -2.11
CA GLU A 137 -14.60 -11.01 -2.59
C GLU A 137 -14.85 -10.85 -4.10
N LEU A 138 -14.35 -9.77 -4.71
CA LEU A 138 -14.68 -9.38 -6.09
C LEU A 138 -13.47 -9.42 -7.04
N ASP A 139 -12.29 -9.00 -6.59
CA ASP A 139 -11.05 -9.06 -7.36
C ASP A 139 -10.40 -10.44 -7.24
N VAL A 140 -10.36 -11.17 -8.36
CA VAL A 140 -9.79 -12.52 -8.45
C VAL A 140 -8.31 -12.58 -8.05
N TYR A 141 -7.59 -11.45 -8.09
CA TYR A 141 -6.19 -11.39 -7.71
C TYR A 141 -5.94 -10.95 -6.26
N SER A 142 -6.97 -10.55 -5.54
CA SER A 142 -6.89 -10.14 -4.14
C SER A 142 -7.39 -11.22 -3.19
N GLY A 143 -6.80 -11.32 -1.99
CA GLY A 143 -7.26 -12.23 -0.95
C GLY A 143 -6.20 -12.62 0.07
N GLY A 144 -6.39 -13.74 0.74
CA GLY A 144 -5.43 -14.23 1.74
C GLY A 144 -5.52 -13.46 3.06
N LYS A 145 -4.46 -13.52 3.87
CA LYS A 145 -4.40 -12.82 5.15
C LYS A 145 -4.18 -11.32 4.93
N ILE A 146 -5.16 -10.52 5.32
CA ILE A 146 -5.06 -9.06 5.30
C ILE A 146 -4.08 -8.61 6.39
N ALA A 147 -3.14 -7.74 6.02
CA ALA A 147 -2.27 -7.04 6.95
C ALA A 147 -2.84 -5.64 7.18
N VAL A 148 -2.82 -5.18 8.43
CA VAL A 148 -3.30 -3.84 8.80
C VAL A 148 -2.26 -3.13 9.66
N PHE A 149 -1.97 -1.90 9.28
CA PHE A 149 -1.13 -0.98 10.01
C PHE A 149 -1.96 0.20 10.49
N ASP A 150 -1.91 0.50 11.79
CA ASP A 150 -2.59 1.65 12.39
C ASP A 150 -1.62 2.83 12.45
N THR A 151 -1.91 3.89 11.69
CA THR A 151 -1.11 5.11 11.58
C THR A 151 -1.29 6.05 12.78
N GLU A 152 -2.20 5.75 13.71
CA GLU A 152 -2.29 6.47 14.98
C GLU A 152 -1.32 5.88 16.02
N THR A 153 -1.17 4.55 16.03
CA THR A 153 -0.32 3.83 16.99
C THR A 153 1.06 3.44 16.43
N TRP A 154 1.24 3.62 15.12
CA TRP A 154 2.43 3.24 14.36
C TRP A 154 2.79 1.75 14.48
N ALA A 155 1.77 0.89 14.55
CA ALA A 155 1.93 -0.54 14.76
C ALA A 155 1.02 -1.39 13.86
N PHE A 156 1.47 -2.62 13.57
CA PHE A 156 0.60 -3.63 12.98
C PHE A 156 -0.44 -4.09 14.00
N VAL A 157 -1.69 -4.19 13.56
CA VAL A 157 -2.82 -4.61 14.41
C VAL A 157 -3.54 -5.81 13.83
N ASP A 158 -3.97 -6.72 14.70
CA ASP A 158 -4.86 -7.80 14.33
C ASP A 158 -6.30 -7.30 14.41
N ILE A 159 -6.94 -7.09 13.27
CA ILE A 159 -8.35 -6.73 13.23
C ILE A 159 -9.17 -8.01 13.21
N LYS A 160 -10.02 -8.18 14.22
CA LYS A 160 -11.03 -9.23 14.20
C LYS A 160 -12.01 -8.91 13.06
N PRO A 161 -12.30 -9.87 12.17
CA PRO A 161 -13.33 -9.67 11.15
C PRO A 161 -14.60 -9.16 11.82
N ALA A 162 -15.24 -8.16 11.23
CA ALA A 162 -16.56 -7.75 11.68
C ALA A 162 -17.47 -8.99 11.64
N ALA A 163 -18.15 -9.28 12.74
CA ALA A 163 -19.10 -10.38 12.77
C ALA A 163 -20.10 -10.17 11.62
N ALA A 164 -20.28 -11.18 10.77
CA ALA A 164 -21.26 -11.13 9.70
C ALA A 164 -22.62 -10.75 10.30
N ALA A 165 -23.15 -9.61 9.88
CA ALA A 165 -24.46 -9.11 10.27
C ALA A 165 -25.57 -9.88 9.56
#